data_AF-A0A2W5Z008-F1
#
_entry.id   AF-A0A2W5Z008-F1
#
_cell.length_a   1.000
_cell.length_b   1.000
_cell.length_c   1.000
_cell.angle_alpha   90.00
_cell.angle_beta   90.00
_cell.angle_gamma   90.00
#
_symmetry.space_group_name_H-M   'P 1'
#
loop_
_entity.id
_entity.type
_entity.pdbx_description
1 polymer ?
#
loop_
_entity_poly.entity_id
_entity_poly.type
_entity_poly.pdbx_seq_one_letter_code
_entity_poly.pdbx_strand_id
1 'polypeptide(L)'
;MHEGDGHDTAAQLRRLRERADEDFDSPPGIKLPGRHQIDLAELGLRVAVTRARYPNRDDGVDQYAVTLTRSGLDQRPADSEVSLVLETAFGASAGDAVERTGGGPLVRMFRVPAAAAQPR
;
A
#
# COMPACT_ATOMS: atom_id res chain seq x y z
N MET A 1 -29.68 3.61 -4.63
CA MET A 1 -28.78 3.17 -5.70
C MET A 1 -27.38 3.64 -5.33
N HIS A 2 -26.56 2.76 -4.75
CA HIS A 2 -25.15 3.01 -4.36
C HIS A 2 -24.41 1.72 -4.75
N GLU A 3 -24.19 1.56 -6.07
CA GLU A 3 -23.39 0.46 -6.63
C GLU A 3 -22.16 1.00 -7.39
N GLY A 4 -21.83 2.29 -7.23
CA GLY A 4 -20.72 2.95 -7.92
C GLY A 4 -19.44 3.09 -7.08
N ASP A 5 -19.54 3.01 -5.75
CA ASP A 5 -18.52 3.57 -4.84
C ASP A 5 -17.37 2.60 -4.57
N GLY A 6 -17.65 1.32 -4.27
CA GLY A 6 -16.60 0.31 -4.06
C GLY A 6 -15.72 0.02 -5.29
N HIS A 7 -16.20 0.34 -6.49
CA HIS A 7 -15.43 0.20 -7.73
C HIS A 7 -14.36 1.30 -7.86
N ASP A 8 -14.60 2.48 -7.30
CA ASP A 8 -13.65 3.60 -7.36
C ASP A 8 -12.48 3.37 -6.41
N THR A 9 -12.74 3.02 -5.14
CA THR A 9 -11.68 2.71 -4.16
C THR A 9 -10.75 1.60 -4.66
N ALA A 10 -11.29 0.51 -5.20
CA ALA A 10 -10.47 -0.60 -5.71
C ALA A 10 -9.63 -0.19 -6.93
N ALA A 11 -10.19 0.59 -7.86
CA ALA A 11 -9.46 1.11 -9.01
C ALA A 11 -8.35 2.09 -8.59
N GLN A 12 -8.62 2.95 -7.60
CA GLN A 12 -7.65 3.90 -7.06
C GLN A 12 -6.46 3.19 -6.39
N LEU A 13 -6.73 2.14 -5.61
CA LEU A 13 -5.70 1.32 -4.96
C LEU A 13 -4.83 0.57 -5.98
N ARG A 14 -5.45 -0.01 -7.02
CA ARG A 14 -4.72 -0.66 -8.11
C ARG A 14 -3.83 0.33 -8.86
N ARG A 15 -4.37 1.50 -9.23
CA ARG A 15 -3.59 2.57 -9.88
C ARG A 15 -2.45 3.07 -9.00
N LEU A 16 -2.65 3.14 -7.68
CA LEU A 16 -1.59 3.53 -6.75
C LEU A 16 -0.45 2.51 -6.75
N ARG A 17 -0.77 1.21 -6.75
CA ARG A 17 0.22 0.14 -6.90
C ARG A 17 0.94 0.22 -8.25
N GLU A 18 0.20 0.37 -9.35
CA GLU A 18 0.77 0.49 -10.70
C GLU A 18 1.79 1.65 -10.79
N ARG A 19 1.50 2.80 -10.17
CA ARG A 19 2.46 3.91 -10.10
C ARG A 19 3.73 3.56 -9.30
N ALA A 20 3.59 2.78 -8.23
CA ALA A 20 4.74 2.32 -7.46
C ALA A 20 5.59 1.30 -8.25
N ASP A 21 4.96 0.49 -9.10
CA ASP A 21 5.65 -0.41 -10.03
C ASP A 21 6.36 0.37 -11.15
N GLU A 22 5.68 1.36 -11.75
CA GLU A 22 6.26 2.25 -12.77
C GLU A 22 7.49 2.98 -12.25
N ASP A 23 7.42 3.57 -11.05
CA ASP A 23 8.55 4.29 -10.44
C ASP A 23 9.69 3.34 -10.03
N PHE A 24 9.41 2.05 -9.83
CA PHE A 24 10.43 1.05 -9.57
C PHE A 24 11.17 0.65 -10.86
N ASP A 25 10.42 0.40 -11.93
CA ASP A 25 10.97 -0.02 -13.22
C ASP A 25 11.61 1.14 -14.00
N SER A 26 11.06 2.34 -13.85
CA SER A 26 11.48 3.57 -14.53
C SER A 26 11.42 4.76 -13.56
N PRO A 27 12.39 4.87 -12.63
CA PRO A 27 12.37 5.91 -11.63
C PRO A 27 12.37 7.29 -12.27
N PRO A 28 11.42 8.18 -11.89
CA PRO A 28 11.35 9.49 -12.49
C PRO A 28 12.61 10.29 -12.11
N GLY A 29 13.19 10.98 -13.09
CA GLY A 29 14.37 11.85 -12.88
C GLY A 29 14.12 12.99 -11.88
N ILE A 30 12.85 13.26 -11.53
CA ILE A 30 12.42 14.23 -10.51
C ILE A 30 11.41 13.53 -9.59
N LYS A 31 11.61 13.62 -8.27
CA LYS A 31 10.64 13.12 -7.28
C LYS A 31 9.36 13.94 -7.35
N LEU A 32 8.25 13.30 -7.72
CA LEU A 32 6.92 13.93 -7.74
C LEU A 32 6.25 13.76 -6.36
N PRO A 33 6.05 14.85 -5.58
CA PRO A 33 5.41 14.76 -4.28
C PRO A 33 3.97 14.26 -4.41
N GLY A 34 3.55 13.36 -3.51
CA GLY A 34 2.18 12.83 -3.47
C GLY A 34 1.82 11.77 -4.53
N ARG A 35 2.68 11.50 -5.52
CA ARG A 35 2.43 10.48 -6.57
C ARG A 35 2.11 9.09 -6.00
N HIS A 36 2.74 8.78 -4.88
CA HIS A 36 2.64 7.52 -4.15
C HIS A 36 1.59 7.56 -3.04
N GLN A 37 0.69 8.54 -3.03
CA GLN A 37 -0.31 8.70 -1.99
C GLN A 37 -1.69 8.95 -2.60
N ILE A 38 -2.72 8.40 -1.98
CA ILE A 38 -4.12 8.74 -2.27
C ILE A 38 -4.87 8.92 -0.96
N ASP A 39 -5.91 9.74 -1.00
CA ASP A 39 -6.89 9.89 0.06
C ASP A 39 -8.16 9.14 -0.37
N LEU A 40 -8.46 8.04 0.32
CA LEU A 40 -9.68 7.25 0.16
C LEU A 40 -10.76 7.86 1.05
N ALA A 41 -11.49 8.84 0.51
CA ALA A 41 -12.51 9.59 1.25
C ALA A 41 -13.58 8.68 1.86
N GLU A 42 -14.01 7.63 1.15
CA GLU A 42 -15.00 6.64 1.59
C GLU A 42 -14.57 5.89 2.86
N LEU A 43 -13.27 5.62 2.99
CA LEU A 43 -12.70 4.93 4.14
C LEU A 43 -12.17 5.90 5.20
N GLY A 44 -12.14 7.21 4.91
CA GLY A 44 -11.46 8.19 5.75
C GLY A 44 -9.97 7.89 5.93
N LEU A 45 -9.35 7.24 4.93
CA LEU A 45 -7.97 6.78 4.98
C LEU A 45 -7.09 7.51 3.97
N ARG A 46 -5.86 7.76 4.37
CA ARG A 46 -4.75 8.09 3.50
C ARG A 46 -3.84 6.88 3.39
N VAL A 47 -3.56 6.50 2.15
CA VAL A 47 -2.73 5.34 1.83
C VAL A 47 -1.54 5.81 1.00
N ALA A 48 -0.34 5.42 1.40
CA ALA A 48 0.87 5.63 0.62
C ALA A 48 1.57 4.31 0.30
N VAL A 49 2.00 4.14 -0.96
CA VAL A 49 2.65 2.91 -1.45
C VAL A 49 3.89 3.27 -2.25
N THR A 50 5.02 2.68 -1.89
CA THR A 50 6.27 2.72 -2.68
C THR A 50 6.82 1.32 -2.85
N ARG A 51 7.50 1.04 -3.96
CA ARG A 51 8.20 -0.22 -4.17
C ARG A 51 9.70 0.03 -4.16
N ALA A 52 10.45 -0.87 -3.53
CA ALA A 52 11.91 -0.78 -3.49
C ALA A 52 12.53 -2.17 -3.50
N ARG A 53 13.69 -2.27 -4.15
CA ARG A 53 14.60 -3.41 -4.03
C ARG A 53 15.38 -3.20 -2.76
N TYR A 54 15.22 -4.09 -1.78
CA TYR A 54 15.99 -4.02 -0.54
C TYR A 54 17.31 -4.79 -0.73
N PRO A 55 18.46 -4.10 -0.86
CA PRO A 55 19.74 -4.75 -1.16
C PRO A 55 20.31 -5.55 0.03
N ASN A 56 19.75 -5.42 1.24
CA ASN A 56 20.31 -5.97 2.47
C ASN A 56 19.67 -7.28 2.93
N ARG A 57 19.08 -8.05 2.02
CA ARG A 57 18.50 -9.37 2.33
C ARG A 57 18.96 -10.38 1.29
N ASP A 58 19.49 -11.52 1.72
CA ASP A 58 19.99 -12.61 0.86
C ASP A 58 18.95 -13.08 -0.18
N ASP A 59 17.66 -12.94 0.16
CA ASP A 59 16.57 -13.36 -0.72
C ASP A 59 16.31 -12.39 -1.90
N GLY A 60 16.87 -11.16 -1.88
CA GLY A 60 16.76 -10.19 -2.96
C GLY A 60 15.33 -9.75 -3.34
N VAL A 61 14.32 -10.08 -2.52
CA VAL A 61 12.90 -9.93 -2.87
C VAL A 61 12.50 -8.46 -2.86
N ASP A 62 11.95 -7.99 -3.99
CA ASP A 62 11.32 -6.68 -4.10
C ASP A 62 10.12 -6.58 -3.15
N GLN A 63 9.96 -5.44 -2.49
CA GLN A 63 8.86 -5.22 -1.54
C GLN A 63 8.19 -3.87 -1.72
N TYR A 64 6.89 -3.85 -1.45
CA TYR A 64 6.14 -2.63 -1.22
C TYR A 64 6.29 -2.18 0.24
N ALA A 65 6.48 -0.89 0.43
CA ALA A 65 6.25 -0.19 1.69
C ALA A 65 4.87 0.47 1.62
N VAL A 66 3.98 0.07 2.52
CA VAL A 66 2.62 0.60 2.59
C VAL A 66 2.47 1.37 3.90
N THR A 67 1.96 2.59 3.85
CA THR A 67 1.63 3.39 5.03
C THR A 67 0.14 3.70 5.00
N LEU A 68 -0.55 3.44 6.11
CA LEU A 68 -1.95 3.78 6.30
C LEU A 68 -2.11 4.70 7.49
N THR A 69 -2.91 5.74 7.30
CA THR A 69 -3.26 6.72 8.32
C THR A 69 -4.71 7.15 8.15
N ARG A 70 -5.44 7.37 9.25
CA ARG A 70 -6.73 8.03 9.14
C ARG A 70 -6.55 9.52 8.85
N SER A 71 -7.41 10.06 8.00
CA SER A 71 -7.37 11.47 7.62
C SER A 71 -7.60 12.41 8.81
N GLY A 72 -8.40 11.98 9.79
CA GLY A 72 -8.66 12.75 11.02
C GLY A 72 -7.56 12.66 12.08
N LEU A 73 -6.60 11.73 11.95
CA LEU A 73 -5.50 11.49 12.90
C LEU A 73 -5.96 11.32 14.38
N ASP A 74 -7.20 10.90 14.57
CA ASP A 74 -7.84 10.69 15.88
C ASP A 74 -7.61 9.28 16.41
N GLN A 75 -7.54 8.29 15.50
CA GLN A 75 -7.31 6.89 15.82
C GLN A 75 -6.46 6.21 14.76
N ARG A 76 -5.84 5.10 15.12
CA ARG A 76 -5.16 4.24 14.16
C ARG A 76 -6.16 3.54 13.22
N PRO A 77 -5.78 3.24 11.96
CA PRO A 77 -6.59 2.39 11.08
C PRO A 77 -6.93 1.04 11.72
N ALA A 78 -8.19 0.63 11.62
CA ALA A 78 -8.68 -0.64 12.14
C ALA A 78 -8.14 -1.83 11.33
N ASP A 79 -8.12 -3.02 11.93
CA ASP A 79 -7.60 -4.22 11.26
C ASP A 79 -8.41 -4.58 10.00
N SER A 80 -9.75 -4.43 10.03
CA SER A 80 -10.61 -4.65 8.86
C SER A 80 -10.31 -3.67 7.72
N GLU A 81 -10.04 -2.40 8.02
CA GLU A 81 -9.69 -1.39 7.03
C GLU A 81 -8.33 -1.68 6.39
N VAL A 82 -7.37 -2.11 7.21
CA VAL A 82 -6.05 -2.55 6.75
C VAL A 82 -6.18 -3.75 5.83
N SER A 83 -6.90 -4.80 6.24
CA SER A 83 -7.11 -6.00 5.43
C SER A 83 -7.75 -5.65 4.09
N LEU A 84 -8.79 -4.83 4.09
CA LEU A 84 -9.45 -4.38 2.86
C LEU A 84 -8.47 -3.71 1.89
N VAL A 85 -7.67 -2.75 2.38
CA VAL A 85 -6.70 -2.03 1.54
C VAL A 85 -5.63 -2.98 0.99
N LEU A 86 -5.08 -3.85 1.85
CA LEU A 86 -4.02 -4.77 1.46
C LEU A 86 -4.50 -5.80 0.44
N GLU A 87 -5.63 -6.46 0.71
CA GLU A 87 -6.21 -7.46 -0.19
C GLU A 87 -6.61 -6.83 -1.53
N THR A 88 -7.16 -5.63 -1.52
CA THR A 88 -7.61 -4.94 -2.74
C THR A 88 -6.43 -4.49 -3.61
N ALA A 89 -5.35 -3.97 -3.01
CA ALA A 89 -4.18 -3.49 -3.75
C ALA A 89 -3.23 -4.63 -4.18
N PHE A 90 -3.03 -5.62 -3.30
CA PHE A 90 -1.96 -6.62 -3.46
C PHE A 90 -2.46 -8.04 -3.72
N GLY A 91 -3.77 -8.30 -3.58
CA GLY A 91 -4.35 -9.62 -3.83
C GLY A 91 -3.69 -10.69 -2.95
N ALA A 92 -3.23 -11.79 -3.56
CA ALA A 92 -2.61 -12.91 -2.84
C ALA A 92 -1.42 -12.49 -1.96
N SER A 93 -0.61 -11.51 -2.38
CA SER A 93 0.54 -11.04 -1.60
C SER A 93 0.14 -10.36 -0.28
N ALA A 94 -1.13 -9.97 -0.10
CA ALA A 94 -1.63 -9.39 1.14
C ALA A 94 -1.52 -10.36 2.33
N GLY A 95 -1.63 -11.67 2.09
CA GLY A 95 -1.50 -12.69 3.13
C GLY A 95 -0.09 -12.77 3.74
N ASP A 96 0.92 -12.33 2.99
CA ASP A 96 2.31 -12.28 3.42
C ASP A 96 2.73 -10.88 3.94
N ALA A 97 1.76 -9.98 4.14
CA ALA A 97 2.04 -8.63 4.61
C ALA A 97 2.50 -8.64 6.08
N VAL A 98 3.61 -7.96 6.36
CA VAL A 98 4.18 -7.84 7.71
C VAL A 98 4.10 -6.41 8.20
N GLU A 99 3.42 -6.20 9.33
CA GLU A 99 3.38 -4.88 9.98
C GLU A 99 4.75 -4.52 10.57
N ARG A 100 5.17 -3.26 10.36
CA ARG A 100 6.38 -2.68 10.93
C ARG A 100 6.03 -1.74 12.08
N THR A 101 6.62 -2.01 13.23
CA THR A 101 6.68 -1.05 14.34
C THR A 101 7.61 0.10 13.98
N GLY A 102 7.06 1.30 13.76
CA GLY A 102 7.88 2.48 13.43
C GLY A 102 7.13 3.77 13.05
N GLY A 103 5.82 3.71 12.78
CA GLY A 103 5.05 4.86 12.30
C GLY A 103 4.47 5.80 13.36
N GLY A 104 4.60 5.48 14.66
CA GLY A 104 3.85 6.16 15.72
C GLY A 104 2.47 5.53 15.96
N PRO A 105 1.75 5.94 17.02
CA PRO A 105 0.56 5.22 17.50
C PRO A 105 -0.65 5.28 16.55
N LEU A 106 -0.66 6.22 15.61
CA LEU A 106 -1.77 6.49 14.68
C LEU A 106 -1.52 6.03 13.25
N VAL A 107 -0.32 5.52 12.98
CA VAL A 107 0.12 5.14 11.64
C VAL A 107 0.42 3.66 11.64
N ARG A 108 -0.06 2.95 10.62
CA ARG A 108 0.27 1.54 10.41
C ARG A 108 1.09 1.40 9.15
N MET A 109 2.23 0.72 9.27
CA MET A 109 3.17 0.54 8.18
C MET A 109 3.32 -0.95 7.90
N PHE A 110 3.32 -1.34 6.63
CA PHE A 110 3.41 -2.73 6.21
C PHE A 110 4.49 -2.91 5.16
N ARG A 111 5.07 -4.11 5.14
CA ARG A 111 5.84 -4.64 4.03
C ARG A 111 5.02 -5.70 3.33
N VAL A 112 4.93 -5.61 2.01
CA VAL A 112 4.22 -6.59 1.19
C VAL A 112 5.20 -7.12 0.12
N PRO A 113 5.39 -8.43 -0.02
CA PRO A 113 6.22 -9.00 -1.10
C PRO A 113 5.67 -8.65 -2.48
N ALA A 114 6.53 -8.19 -3.39
CA ALA A 114 6.12 -7.82 -4.74
C ALA A 114 6.02 -9.02 -5.70
N ALA A 115 6.78 -10.08 -5.44
CA ALA A 115 6.50 -11.39 -5.99
C ALA A 115 5.56 -12.11 -5.02
N ALA A 116 4.39 -12.53 -5.48
CA ALA A 116 3.65 -13.56 -4.76
C ALA A 116 4.63 -14.71 -4.55
N ALA A 117 4.81 -15.16 -3.31
CA ALA A 117 5.55 -16.38 -3.05
C ALA A 117 4.86 -17.45 -3.92
N GLN A 118 5.50 -17.84 -5.03
CA GLN A 118 4.96 -18.92 -5.85
C GLN A 118 4.90 -20.12 -4.92
N PRO A 119 3.72 -20.74 -4.73
CA PRO A 119 3.69 -22.03 -4.07
C PRO A 119 4.53 -22.98 -4.92
N ARG A 120 5.58 -23.52 -4.30
CA ARG A 120 6.40 -24.59 -4.90
C ARG A 120 5.61 -25.88 -4.96
#